data_AF-A0A0U3DNP0-F1
#
_entry.id   AF-A0A0U3DNP0-F1
#
_cell.length_a   1.000
_cell.length_b   1.000
_cell.length_c   1.000
_cell.angle_alpha   90.00
_cell.angle_beta   90.00
_cell.angle_gamma   90.00
#
_symmetry.space_group_name_H-M   'P 1'
#
loop_
_entity.id
_entity.type
_entity.pdbx_description
1 polymer ?
#
loop_
_entity_poly.entity_id
_entity_poly.type
_entity_poly.pdbx_seq_one_letter_code
_entity_poly.pdbx_strand_id
1 'polypeptide(L)'
;MQSSGLMEQVQSWVSTGANLPVSGEQITAALGSDSVAQMAQQTGLSHGELGAQLAQWLPQIIDHLTPNGQAPAAGSAGGVDLGNLAGMLGGLLKQG
;
A
#
# COMPACT_ATOMS: atom_id res chain seq x y z
N MET A 1 5.49 24.92 -4.56
CA MET A 1 6.25 23.87 -3.88
C MET A 1 5.25 22.91 -3.26
N GLN A 2 4.90 21.81 -3.94
CA GLN A 2 3.93 20.80 -3.45
C GLN A 2 4.51 19.38 -3.63
N SER A 3 5.83 19.27 -3.54
CA SER A 3 6.57 18.07 -3.89
C SER A 3 6.66 17.09 -2.71
N SER A 4 5.55 16.75 -2.03
CA SER A 4 5.61 15.90 -0.82
C SER A 4 4.27 15.25 -0.39
N GLY A 5 3.21 15.27 -1.20
CA GLY A 5 1.81 15.28 -0.73
C GLY A 5 1.33 14.20 0.25
N LEU A 6 1.94 13.01 0.26
CA LEU A 6 1.58 11.92 1.20
C LEU A 6 2.78 11.19 1.81
N MET A 7 4.02 11.67 1.60
CA MET A 7 5.20 10.92 2.04
C MET A 7 5.28 10.82 3.57
N GLU A 8 4.92 11.87 4.31
CA GLU A 8 4.89 11.86 5.78
C GLU A 8 3.75 10.98 6.31
N GLN A 9 2.57 11.04 5.68
CA GLN A 9 1.42 10.22 6.04
C GLN A 9 1.75 8.74 5.81
N VAL A 10 2.29 8.38 4.65
CA VAL A 10 2.72 7.00 4.35
C VAL A 10 3.80 6.54 5.33
N GLN A 11 4.79 7.38 5.65
CA GLN A 11 5.80 7.04 6.65
C GLN A 11 5.20 6.81 8.04
N SER A 12 4.17 7.57 8.43
CA SER A 12 3.47 7.35 9.69
C SER A 12 2.74 6.00 9.72
N TRP A 13 2.15 5.59 8.60
CA TRP A 13 1.43 4.32 8.49
C TRP A 13 2.34 3.11 8.44
N VAL A 14 3.58 3.30 7.98
CA VAL A 14 4.61 2.26 7.98
C VAL A 14 5.29 2.15 9.35
N SER A 15 5.25 3.21 10.17
CA SER A 15 5.87 3.25 11.48
C SER A 15 5.00 2.60 12.54
N THR A 16 5.57 2.24 13.70
CA THR A 16 4.82 1.70 14.85
C THR A 16 4.07 2.77 15.67
N GLY A 17 3.97 3.99 15.13
CA GLY A 17 3.37 5.15 15.78
C GLY A 17 1.90 5.33 15.42
N ALA A 18 1.32 6.46 15.80
CA ALA A 18 -0.05 6.78 15.39
C ALA A 18 -0.12 7.12 13.90
N ASN A 19 -1.08 6.53 13.19
CA ASN A 19 -1.34 6.83 11.78
C ASN A 19 -1.82 8.27 11.61
N LEU A 20 -1.15 9.03 10.75
CA LEU A 20 -1.59 10.39 10.42
C LEU A 20 -2.88 10.33 9.58
N PRO A 21 -3.84 11.24 9.86
CA PRO A 21 -5.06 11.32 9.08
C PRO A 21 -4.76 11.79 7.66
N VAL A 22 -5.62 11.38 6.73
CA VAL A 22 -5.55 11.77 5.32
C VAL A 22 -6.96 12.06 4.81
N SER A 23 -7.07 12.98 3.86
CA SER A 23 -8.35 13.30 3.19
C SER A 23 -8.50 12.52 1.89
N GLY A 24 -9.75 12.26 1.46
CA GLY A 24 -10.00 11.62 0.17
C GLY A 24 -9.38 12.37 -1.01
N GLU A 25 -9.36 13.71 -0.96
CA GLU A 25 -8.71 14.54 -1.98
C GLU A 25 -7.19 14.31 -2.04
N GLN A 26 -6.54 14.11 -0.88
CA GLN A 26 -5.12 13.82 -0.81
C GLN A 26 -4.83 12.42 -1.39
N ILE A 27 -5.68 11.43 -1.06
CA ILE A 27 -5.60 10.09 -1.67
C ILE A 27 -5.75 10.17 -3.19
N THR A 28 -6.77 10.88 -3.69
CA THR A 28 -6.98 11.06 -5.14
C THR A 28 -5.79 11.77 -5.78
N ALA A 29 -5.21 12.76 -5.12
CA ALA A 29 -4.02 13.46 -5.62
C ALA A 29 -2.79 12.55 -5.71
N ALA A 30 -2.61 11.57 -4.81
CA ALA A 30 -1.48 10.64 -4.88
C ALA A 30 -1.70 9.44 -5.80
N LEU A 31 -2.91 8.89 -5.84
CA LEU A 31 -3.25 7.75 -6.71
C LEU A 31 -3.51 8.18 -8.16
N GLY A 32 -3.82 9.46 -8.37
CA GLY A 32 -4.25 10.01 -9.64
C GLY A 32 -5.75 9.80 -9.88
N SER A 33 -6.37 10.82 -10.48
CA SER A 33 -7.80 10.84 -10.78
C SER A 33 -8.26 9.66 -11.63
N ASP A 34 -7.44 9.21 -12.58
CA ASP A 34 -7.74 8.06 -13.45
C ASP A 34 -7.83 6.74 -12.70
N SER A 35 -6.89 6.48 -11.78
CA SER A 35 -6.87 5.27 -10.95
C SER A 35 -8.10 5.20 -10.06
N VAL A 36 -8.43 6.33 -9.42
CA VAL A 36 -9.62 6.43 -8.57
C VAL A 36 -10.91 6.33 -9.38
N ALA A 37 -10.96 6.90 -10.58
CA ALA A 37 -12.10 6.77 -11.49
C ALA A 37 -12.33 5.30 -11.92
N GLN A 38 -11.27 4.55 -12.21
CA GLN A 38 -11.40 3.12 -12.53
C GLN A 38 -11.93 2.32 -11.35
N MET A 39 -11.38 2.52 -10.15
CA MET A 39 -11.85 1.85 -8.95
C MET A 39 -13.31 2.24 -8.61
N ALA A 40 -13.69 3.50 -8.82
CA ALA A 40 -15.05 3.99 -8.63
C ALA A 40 -16.03 3.24 -9.56
N GLN A 41 -15.66 3.02 -10.83
CA GLN A 41 -16.45 2.23 -11.76
C GLN A 41 -16.59 0.76 -11.36
N GLN A 42 -15.53 0.16 -10.82
CA GLN A 42 -15.54 -1.25 -10.38
C GLN A 42 -16.38 -1.44 -9.12
N THR A 43 -16.36 -0.47 -8.21
CA THR A 43 -17.07 -0.53 -6.91
C THR A 43 -18.50 0.00 -6.98
N GLY A 44 -18.84 0.74 -8.05
CA GLY A 44 -20.11 1.44 -8.18
C GLY A 44 -20.22 2.68 -7.28
N LEU A 45 -19.12 3.13 -6.68
CA LEU A 45 -19.06 4.29 -5.79
C LEU A 45 -18.78 5.57 -6.58
N SER A 46 -19.24 6.71 -6.06
CA SER A 46 -18.81 8.02 -6.57
C SER A 46 -17.33 8.26 -6.26
N HIS A 47 -16.66 9.09 -7.06
CA HIS A 47 -15.26 9.46 -6.87
C HIS A 47 -14.98 9.98 -5.43
N GLY A 48 -15.85 10.85 -4.92
CA GLY A 48 -15.72 11.40 -3.56
C GLY A 48 -15.93 10.35 -2.45
N GLU A 49 -16.90 9.45 -2.62
CA GLU A 49 -17.16 8.36 -1.67
C GLU A 49 -16.02 7.36 -1.62
N LEU A 50 -15.47 7.00 -2.77
CA LEU A 50 -14.31 6.13 -2.83
C LEU A 50 -13.08 6.79 -2.20
N GLY A 51 -12.80 8.05 -2.50
CA GLY A 51 -11.72 8.79 -1.87
C GLY A 51 -11.85 8.82 -0.34
N ALA A 52 -13.06 9.05 0.17
CA ALA A 52 -13.34 9.05 1.61
C ALA A 52 -13.13 7.65 2.24
N GLN A 53 -13.60 6.58 1.62
CA GLN A 53 -13.37 5.21 2.11
C GLN A 53 -11.88 4.85 2.10
N LEU A 54 -11.19 5.15 1.01
CA LEU A 54 -9.76 4.91 0.88
C LEU A 54 -8.97 5.66 1.96
N ALA A 55 -9.34 6.90 2.25
CA ALA A 55 -8.71 7.69 3.30
C ALA A 55 -8.88 7.09 4.71
N GLN A 56 -9.94 6.32 4.96
CA GLN A 56 -10.15 5.62 6.23
C GLN A 56 -9.43 4.28 6.28
N TRP A 57 -9.36 3.54 5.16
CA TRP A 57 -8.87 2.17 5.16
C TRP A 57 -7.37 2.04 4.88
N LEU A 58 -6.82 2.82 3.95
CA LEU A 58 -5.40 2.74 3.58
C LEU A 58 -4.44 2.86 4.77
N PRO A 59 -4.61 3.82 5.70
CA PRO A 59 -3.73 3.94 6.87
C PRO A 59 -3.69 2.68 7.72
N GLN A 60 -4.83 1.99 7.87
CA GLN A 60 -4.96 0.78 8.68
C GLN A 60 -4.40 -0.44 7.94
N ILE A 61 -4.67 -0.56 6.64
CA ILE A 61 -4.15 -1.65 5.81
C ILE A 61 -2.62 -1.62 5.81
N ILE A 62 -2.02 -0.44 5.64
CA ILE A 62 -0.56 -0.28 5.61
C ILE A 62 0.04 -0.60 6.98
N ASP A 63 -0.54 -0.09 8.07
CA ASP A 63 -0.12 -0.41 9.44
C ASP A 63 -0.15 -1.93 9.72
N HIS A 64 -1.25 -2.60 9.38
CA HIS A 64 -1.40 -4.05 9.53
C HIS A 64 -0.39 -4.87 8.72
N LEU A 65 0.02 -4.36 7.54
CA LEU A 65 1.04 -5.01 6.71
C LEU A 65 2.46 -4.70 7.19
N THR A 66 2.66 -3.66 8.01
CA THR A 66 3.96 -3.16 8.47
C THR A 66 4.16 -3.29 10.00
N PRO A 67 3.83 -4.43 10.64
CA PRO A 67 3.77 -4.54 12.10
C PRO A 67 5.10 -4.27 12.83
N ASN A 68 6.22 -4.33 12.11
CA ASN A 68 7.56 -4.06 12.63
C ASN A 68 8.09 -2.65 12.32
N GLY A 69 7.23 -1.71 11.90
CA GLY A 69 7.71 -0.39 11.48
C GLY A 69 8.38 -0.41 10.10
N GLN A 70 8.15 -1.48 9.33
CA GLN A 70 8.78 -1.77 8.06
C GLN A 70 7.72 -2.36 7.14
N ALA A 71 7.58 -1.80 5.94
CA ALA A 71 6.90 -2.51 4.87
C ALA A 71 7.54 -3.90 4.76
N PRO A 72 6.75 -4.99 4.65
CA PRO A 72 7.31 -6.31 4.50
C PRO A 72 8.26 -6.19 3.34
N ALA A 73 9.54 -6.40 3.62
CA ALA A 73 10.57 -6.15 2.63
C ALA A 73 10.21 -7.04 1.45
N ALA A 74 9.70 -6.41 0.38
CA ALA A 74 9.81 -6.95 -0.96
C ALA A 74 11.32 -6.96 -1.26
N GLY A 75 12.04 -7.92 -0.66
CA GLY A 75 13.48 -8.08 -0.78
C GLY A 75 14.30 -7.41 0.32
N SER A 76 14.48 -8.12 1.43
CA SER A 76 15.84 -8.39 1.90
C SER A 76 16.35 -9.55 1.03
N ALA A 77 16.89 -9.37 -0.17
CA ALA A 77 17.70 -8.26 -0.64
C ALA A 77 17.26 -7.82 -2.05
N GLY A 78 16.85 -6.57 -2.23
CA GLY A 78 16.71 -5.96 -3.55
C GLY A 78 15.79 -6.74 -4.51
N GLY A 79 14.48 -6.64 -4.30
CA GLY A 79 13.47 -7.16 -5.21
C GLY A 79 13.02 -8.58 -4.91
N VAL A 80 11.74 -8.86 -5.16
CA VAL A 80 11.20 -10.22 -5.17
C VAL A 80 11.64 -10.87 -6.48
N ASP A 81 12.70 -11.67 -6.43
CA ASP A 81 13.11 -12.51 -7.56
C ASP A 81 12.29 -13.80 -7.58
N LEU A 82 11.42 -13.94 -8.59
CA LEU A 82 10.57 -15.11 -8.79
C LEU A 82 11.39 -16.40 -9.02
N GLY A 83 12.65 -16.28 -9.45
CA GLY A 83 13.57 -17.40 -9.68
C GLY A 83 14.06 -18.02 -8.37
N ASN A 84 14.34 -17.21 -7.35
CA ASN A 84 14.75 -17.71 -6.04
C ASN A 84 13.62 -18.49 -5.33
N LEU A 85 12.37 -18.03 -5.48
CA LEU A 85 11.18 -18.73 -4.98
C LEU A 85 10.95 -20.09 -5.67
N ALA A 86 11.16 -20.17 -6.98
CA ALA A 86 11.08 -21.43 -7.72
C ALA A 86 12.15 -22.44 -7.27
N GLY A 87 13.36 -21.96 -6.96
CA GLY A 87 14.44 -22.80 -6.43
C GLY A 87 14.14 -23.40 -5.06
N MET A 88 13.59 -22.60 -4.15
CA MET A 88 13.22 -23.08 -2.80
C MET A 88 12.08 -24.10 -2.84
N LEU A 89 11.08 -23.91 -3.71
CA LEU A 89 9.98 -24.87 -3.90
C LEU A 89 10.47 -26.19 -4.53
N GLY A 90 11.40 -26.12 -5.48
CA GLY A 90 12.04 -27.31 -6.06
C GLY A 90 12.83 -28.12 -5.02
N GLY A 91 13.50 -27.44 -4.09
CA GLY A 91 14.19 -28.10 -2.97
C GLY A 91 13.23 -28.82 -2.01
N LEU A 92 12.07 -28.22 -1.72
CA LEU A 92 11.07 -28.78 -0.82
C LEU A 92 10.38 -30.02 -1.42
N LEU A 93 10.13 -30.03 -2.74
CA LEU A 93 9.52 -31.15 -3.47
C LEU A 93 10.48 -32.35 -3.67
N LYS A 94 11.79 -32.11 -3.59
CA LYS A 94 12.85 -33.10 -3.77
C LYS A 94 13.17 -33.89 -2.49
N GLN A 95 12.72 -33.40 -1.33
CA GLN A 95 13.05 -33.94 -0.01
C GLN A 95 11.86 -34.59 0.71
N GLY A 96 10.80 -34.90 -0.03
CA GLY A 96 9.70 -35.78 0.38
C GLY A 96 9.75 -37.12 -0.35
#